data_AF-A0A136LIR6-F1
#
_entry.id   AF-A0A136LIR6-F1
#
_cell.length_a   1.000
_cell.length_b   1.000
_cell.length_c   1.000
_cell.angle_alpha   90.00
_cell.angle_beta   90.00
_cell.angle_gamma   90.00
#
_symmetry.space_group_name_H-M   'P 1'
#
loop_
_entity.id
_entity.type
_entity.pdbx_description
1 polymer ?
#
loop_
_entity_poly.entity_id
_entity_poly.type
_entity_poly.pdbx_seq_one_letter_code
_entity_poly.pdbx_strand_id
1 'polypeptide(L)'
;MPAQYEGAMTTPDRILLQIIDERWSNLQVFINTLTPKQYISPTDAAGWSVQDHLLHLADWEAGVFALLNRQDRVLAMGLSPELWMSHDTDAINEVLRQNARQYGASPETVQARLNSVHGQLREVIATLDEAELLESYNELYPPGREYPIRNLHVIMRNTTEHYPYHLAWMRAIVESTTSEDTMTAPDKITTSELLAQFDEKWADIQAFIAALTPGQYTSPTDAAGWSVQDHLLHLAEWEAGVVALLNHQDRAAAMGLSPEQWTSGDYDAMNEVLRRNARQYGASPETVQARLNDVHRQLRQQITALSDADLEKPYSAWFPEPDRDHPIRNTIIGNTIEHYPEHIPWMQAIIDSGS
;
A
#
# COMPACT_ATOMS: atom_id res chain seq x y z
N MET A 1 -42.98 17.31 -21.57
CA MET A 1 -42.70 15.93 -21.12
C MET A 1 -43.12 14.97 -22.24
N PRO A 2 -42.36 13.90 -22.51
CA PRO A 2 -41.66 13.09 -21.54
C PRO A 2 -40.14 13.32 -21.50
N ALA A 3 -39.60 13.02 -20.33
CA ALA A 3 -38.21 13.14 -19.91
C ALA A 3 -37.33 12.09 -20.59
N GLN A 4 -36.15 12.51 -21.03
CA GLN A 4 -35.02 11.62 -21.24
C GLN A 4 -34.50 11.25 -19.84
N TYR A 5 -34.70 10.00 -19.47
CA TYR A 5 -33.97 9.39 -18.35
C TYR A 5 -32.51 9.31 -18.77
N GLU A 6 -31.70 10.28 -18.32
CA GLU A 6 -30.27 10.07 -18.12
C GLU A 6 -30.13 8.93 -17.10
N GLY A 7 -29.76 7.74 -17.58
CA GLY A 7 -29.36 6.65 -16.72
C GLY A 7 -28.13 7.09 -15.94
N ALA A 8 -28.29 7.33 -14.64
CA ALA A 8 -27.21 7.60 -13.71
C ALA A 8 -26.21 6.43 -13.76
N MET A 9 -25.03 6.67 -14.33
CA MET A 9 -23.94 5.69 -14.40
C MET A 9 -23.32 5.50 -13.01
N THR A 10 -23.66 4.41 -12.35
CA THR A 10 -22.98 3.85 -11.17
C THR A 10 -22.24 2.59 -11.63
N THR A 11 -20.94 2.70 -11.93
CA THR A 11 -20.07 1.55 -12.25
C THR A 11 -18.78 1.62 -11.42
N PRO A 12 -18.20 0.47 -11.00
CA PRO A 12 -16.96 0.38 -10.21
C PRO A 12 -15.79 1.24 -10.75
N ASP A 13 -15.69 1.37 -12.07
CA ASP A 13 -14.63 2.13 -12.76
C ASP A 13 -14.63 3.62 -12.38
N ARG A 14 -15.80 4.19 -12.05
CA ARG A 14 -15.91 5.59 -11.60
C ARG A 14 -15.35 5.79 -10.20
N ILE A 15 -15.54 4.82 -9.30
CA ILE A 15 -15.03 4.91 -7.92
C ILE A 15 -13.50 4.75 -7.96
N LEU A 16 -12.99 3.78 -8.73
CA LEU A 16 -11.55 3.60 -8.91
C LEU A 16 -10.87 4.88 -9.43
N LEU A 17 -11.39 5.47 -10.52
CA LEU A 17 -10.85 6.71 -11.07
C LEU A 17 -10.93 7.89 -10.09
N GLN A 18 -12.00 7.99 -9.29
CA GLN A 18 -12.10 9.02 -8.25
C GLN A 18 -11.00 8.88 -7.20
N ILE A 19 -10.73 7.66 -6.73
CA ILE A 19 -9.66 7.42 -5.76
C ILE A 19 -8.29 7.72 -6.38
N ILE A 20 -8.05 7.29 -7.62
CA ILE A 20 -6.81 7.60 -8.35
C ILE A 20 -6.62 9.11 -8.46
N ASP A 21 -7.66 9.84 -8.89
CA ASP A 21 -7.64 11.30 -9.05
C ASP A 21 -7.38 12.02 -7.73
N GLU A 22 -7.97 11.55 -6.62
CA GLU A 22 -7.74 12.10 -5.29
C GLU A 22 -6.30 11.91 -4.84
N ARG A 23 -5.76 10.68 -4.95
CA ARG A 23 -4.38 10.36 -4.54
C ARG A 23 -3.37 11.11 -5.41
N TRP A 24 -3.62 11.19 -6.71
CA TRP A 24 -2.82 11.96 -7.64
C TRP A 24 -2.84 13.47 -7.31
N SER A 25 -4.01 14.03 -7.02
CA SER A 25 -4.16 15.43 -6.63
C SER A 25 -3.32 15.76 -5.39
N ASN A 26 -3.33 14.88 -4.37
CA ASN A 26 -2.51 15.06 -3.17
C ASN A 26 -1.00 15.08 -3.46
N LEU A 27 -0.54 14.21 -4.36
CA LEU A 27 0.85 14.21 -4.84
C LEU A 27 1.18 15.51 -5.59
N GLN A 28 0.30 15.95 -6.49
CA GLN A 28 0.48 17.18 -7.27
C GLN A 28 0.51 18.44 -6.39
N VAL A 29 -0.33 18.50 -5.35
CA VAL A 29 -0.31 19.60 -4.38
C VAL A 29 1.07 19.72 -3.74
N PHE A 30 1.68 18.60 -3.32
CA PHE A 30 3.03 18.60 -2.77
C PHE A 30 4.09 18.97 -3.82
N ILE A 31 4.03 18.39 -5.02
CA ILE A 31 4.95 18.71 -6.11
C ILE A 31 4.99 20.22 -6.39
N ASN A 32 3.84 20.89 -6.37
CA ASN A 32 3.72 22.32 -6.62
C ASN A 32 4.31 23.21 -5.53
N THR A 33 4.65 22.68 -4.34
CA THR A 33 5.34 23.46 -3.29
C THR A 33 6.86 23.40 -3.41
N LEU A 34 7.40 22.50 -4.24
CA LEU A 34 8.83 22.26 -4.34
C LEU A 34 9.57 23.36 -5.10
N THR A 35 10.71 23.76 -4.56
CA THR A 35 11.70 24.55 -5.29
C THR A 35 12.57 23.64 -6.19
N PRO A 36 13.20 24.17 -7.24
CA PRO A 36 14.11 23.39 -8.09
C PRO A 36 15.25 22.69 -7.33
N LYS A 37 15.71 23.27 -6.20
CA LYS A 37 16.75 22.65 -5.36
C LYS A 37 16.20 21.41 -4.64
N GLN A 38 14.96 21.48 -4.14
CA GLN A 38 14.32 20.40 -3.36
C GLN A 38 14.03 19.14 -4.19
N TYR A 39 14.04 19.23 -5.52
CA TYR A 39 13.98 18.07 -6.39
C TYR A 39 15.19 17.16 -6.25
N ILE A 40 16.39 17.75 -6.20
CA ILE A 40 17.66 17.02 -6.29
C ILE A 40 18.37 16.87 -4.96
N SER A 41 17.98 17.66 -3.95
CA SER A 41 18.58 17.65 -2.62
C SER A 41 17.61 18.23 -1.60
N PRO A 42 17.51 17.66 -0.40
CA PRO A 42 18.34 16.60 0.15
C PRO A 42 17.86 15.23 -0.33
N THR A 43 18.47 14.18 0.20
CA THR A 43 18.10 12.80 -0.08
C THR A 43 17.70 12.09 1.20
N ASP A 44 16.96 10.98 1.09
CA ASP A 44 16.75 10.07 2.20
C ASP A 44 18.04 9.32 2.60
N ALA A 45 17.91 8.39 3.55
CA ALA A 45 19.02 7.59 4.05
C ALA A 45 19.62 6.63 3.00
N ALA A 46 18.82 6.22 2.00
CA ALA A 46 19.27 5.42 0.87
C ALA A 46 19.86 6.30 -0.27
N GLY A 47 19.91 7.61 -0.06
CA GLY A 47 20.42 8.57 -1.02
C GLY A 47 19.43 8.92 -2.13
N TRP A 48 18.13 8.61 -1.99
CA TRP A 48 17.10 8.97 -2.96
C TRP A 48 16.62 10.41 -2.76
N SER A 49 16.61 11.17 -3.83
CA SER A 49 16.04 12.52 -3.87
C SER A 49 14.54 12.49 -4.14
N VAL A 50 13.86 13.64 -3.98
CA VAL A 50 12.46 13.79 -4.40
C VAL A 50 12.29 13.44 -5.87
N GLN A 51 13.21 13.88 -6.73
CA GLN A 51 13.23 13.53 -8.14
C GLN A 51 13.34 12.01 -8.36
N ASP A 52 14.19 11.30 -7.61
CA ASP A 52 14.35 9.85 -7.76
C ASP A 52 13.01 9.13 -7.46
N HIS A 53 12.31 9.53 -6.38
CA HIS A 53 11.00 8.97 -6.05
C HIS A 53 9.94 9.28 -7.13
N LEU A 54 9.90 10.51 -7.66
CA LEU A 54 8.95 10.87 -8.71
C LEU A 54 9.18 10.08 -10.01
N LEU A 55 10.44 9.88 -10.40
CA LEU A 55 10.77 9.09 -11.60
C LEU A 55 10.48 7.60 -11.38
N HIS A 56 10.72 7.08 -10.18
CA HIS A 56 10.33 5.73 -9.81
C HIS A 56 8.82 5.53 -9.92
N LEU A 57 8.00 6.42 -9.35
CA LEU A 57 6.54 6.37 -9.51
C LEU A 57 6.15 6.32 -10.99
N ALA A 58 6.76 7.18 -11.83
CA ALA A 58 6.49 7.22 -13.26
C ALA A 58 6.90 5.92 -13.99
N ASP A 59 8.01 5.29 -13.64
CA ASP A 59 8.44 4.05 -14.28
C ASP A 59 7.54 2.87 -13.91
N TRP A 60 7.09 2.79 -12.66
CA TRP A 60 6.14 1.76 -12.23
C TRP A 60 4.76 1.93 -12.89
N GLU A 61 4.24 3.16 -12.99
CA GLU A 61 3.02 3.43 -13.76
C GLU A 61 3.18 3.10 -15.25
N ALA A 62 4.34 3.39 -15.84
CA ALA A 62 4.60 3.08 -17.24
C ALA A 62 4.56 1.56 -17.48
N GLY A 63 5.03 0.77 -16.51
CA GLY A 63 4.88 -0.68 -16.52
C GLY A 63 3.42 -1.13 -16.50
N VAL A 64 2.57 -0.50 -15.68
CA VAL A 64 1.13 -0.80 -15.66
C VAL A 64 0.45 -0.38 -16.97
N PHE A 65 0.80 0.79 -17.50
CA PHE A 65 0.28 1.24 -18.79
C PHE A 65 0.64 0.26 -19.92
N ALA A 66 1.89 -0.20 -19.96
CA ALA A 66 2.33 -1.20 -20.93
C ALA A 66 1.56 -2.52 -20.80
N LEU A 67 1.40 -3.00 -19.56
CA LEU A 67 0.61 -4.20 -19.25
C LEU A 67 -0.83 -4.10 -19.79
N LEU A 68 -1.53 -3.01 -19.50
CA LEU A 68 -2.92 -2.81 -19.93
C LEU A 68 -3.03 -2.69 -21.46
N ASN A 69 -1.96 -2.26 -22.13
CA ASN A 69 -1.84 -2.27 -23.59
C ASN A 69 -1.33 -3.60 -24.17
N ARG A 70 -1.29 -4.68 -23.37
CA ARG A 70 -0.81 -6.01 -23.76
C ARG A 70 0.64 -6.02 -24.24
N GLN A 71 1.47 -5.16 -23.66
CA GLN A 71 2.91 -5.10 -23.89
C GLN A 71 3.66 -5.73 -22.71
N ASP A 72 4.92 -6.12 -22.95
CA ASP A 72 5.79 -6.61 -21.90
C ASP A 72 6.17 -5.45 -20.96
N ARG A 73 5.64 -5.48 -19.73
CA ARG A 73 5.88 -4.43 -18.74
C ARG A 73 7.34 -4.36 -18.29
N VAL A 74 8.02 -5.50 -18.22
CA VAL A 74 9.40 -5.60 -17.74
C VAL A 74 10.31 -4.86 -18.72
N LEU A 75 10.14 -5.14 -20.01
CA LEU A 75 10.87 -4.45 -21.07
C LEU A 75 10.46 -2.97 -21.18
N ALA A 76 9.18 -2.63 -20.98
CA ALA A 76 8.71 -1.25 -21.01
C ALA A 76 9.32 -0.39 -19.88
N MET A 77 9.59 -1.00 -18.73
CA MET A 77 10.31 -0.39 -17.60
C MET A 77 11.84 -0.34 -17.81
N GLY A 78 12.34 -0.90 -18.91
CA GLY A 78 13.78 -0.98 -19.20
C GLY A 78 14.52 -2.01 -18.33
N LEU A 79 13.80 -3.00 -17.82
CA LEU A 79 14.34 -4.10 -17.03
C LEU A 79 14.59 -5.33 -17.91
N SER A 80 15.52 -6.20 -17.51
CA SER A 80 15.68 -7.49 -18.15
C SER A 80 14.75 -8.53 -17.49
N PRO A 81 14.23 -9.52 -18.25
CA PRO A 81 13.44 -10.61 -17.69
C PRO A 81 14.19 -11.37 -16.58
N GLU A 82 15.51 -11.53 -16.71
CA GLU A 82 16.33 -12.21 -15.71
C GLU A 82 16.38 -11.44 -14.39
N LEU A 83 16.52 -10.11 -14.46
CA LEU A 83 16.50 -9.26 -13.28
C LEU A 83 15.12 -9.27 -12.63
N TRP A 84 14.05 -9.18 -13.41
CA TRP A 84 12.69 -9.27 -12.88
C TRP A 84 12.43 -10.61 -12.17
N MET A 85 12.84 -11.72 -12.78
CA MET A 85 12.69 -13.07 -12.22
C MET A 85 13.58 -13.33 -11.01
N SER A 86 14.56 -12.47 -10.70
CA SER A 86 15.35 -12.57 -9.47
C SER A 86 14.54 -12.19 -8.23
N HIS A 87 13.47 -11.42 -8.38
CA HIS A 87 12.66 -10.84 -7.30
C HIS A 87 13.47 -9.94 -6.34
N ASP A 88 14.69 -9.54 -6.71
CA ASP A 88 15.52 -8.59 -5.98
C ASP A 88 15.02 -7.17 -6.24
N THR A 89 14.17 -6.68 -5.33
CA THR A 89 13.53 -5.37 -5.45
C THR A 89 14.54 -4.23 -5.39
N ASP A 90 15.63 -4.38 -4.61
CA ASP A 90 16.67 -3.36 -4.51
C ASP A 90 17.47 -3.27 -5.81
N ALA A 91 17.83 -4.41 -6.41
CA ALA A 91 18.50 -4.44 -7.71
C ALA A 91 17.61 -3.90 -8.84
N ILE A 92 16.32 -4.22 -8.84
CA ILE A 92 15.34 -3.65 -9.79
C ILE A 92 15.28 -2.13 -9.63
N ASN A 93 15.10 -1.65 -8.39
CA ASN A 93 14.98 -0.22 -8.12
C ASN A 93 16.24 0.56 -8.46
N GLU A 94 17.42 0.00 -8.25
CA GLU A 94 18.68 0.61 -8.66
C GLU A 94 18.79 0.72 -10.19
N VAL A 95 18.35 -0.29 -10.95
CA VAL A 95 18.32 -0.20 -12.42
C VAL A 95 17.34 0.86 -12.90
N LEU A 96 16.13 0.92 -12.33
CA LEU A 96 15.17 1.98 -12.64
C LEU A 96 15.75 3.36 -12.35
N ARG A 97 16.39 3.52 -11.19
CA ARG A 97 17.07 4.77 -10.81
C ARG A 97 18.20 5.14 -11.78
N GLN A 98 18.98 4.19 -12.25
CA GLN A 98 20.02 4.43 -13.26
C GLN A 98 19.41 4.84 -14.60
N ASN A 99 18.36 4.14 -15.05
CA ASN A 99 17.61 4.47 -16.27
C ASN A 99 17.01 5.87 -16.19
N ALA A 100 16.49 6.26 -15.02
CA ALA A 100 15.87 7.55 -14.77
C ALA A 100 16.82 8.74 -15.03
N ARG A 101 18.15 8.55 -14.94
CA ARG A 101 19.15 9.59 -15.25
C ARG A 101 19.06 10.10 -16.69
N GLN A 102 18.53 9.30 -17.61
CA GLN A 102 18.35 9.70 -19.02
C GLN A 102 17.40 10.89 -19.19
N TYR A 103 16.48 11.09 -18.24
CA TYR A 103 15.50 12.18 -18.27
C TYR A 103 16.08 13.51 -17.74
N GLY A 104 17.35 13.53 -17.33
CA GLY A 104 18.02 14.74 -16.83
C GLY A 104 17.57 15.17 -15.43
N ALA A 105 18.19 16.22 -14.91
CA ALA A 105 18.01 16.69 -13.53
C ALA A 105 17.10 17.93 -13.39
N SER A 106 16.27 18.22 -14.40
CA SER A 106 15.39 19.39 -14.37
C SER A 106 14.00 19.01 -13.83
N PRO A 107 13.45 19.76 -12.86
CA PRO A 107 12.08 19.57 -12.37
C PRO A 107 11.03 19.47 -13.49
N GLU A 108 11.18 20.27 -14.54
CA GLU A 108 10.24 20.33 -15.65
C GLU A 108 10.16 19.00 -16.40
N THR A 109 11.30 18.37 -16.70
CA THR A 109 11.32 17.08 -17.40
C THR A 109 10.78 15.95 -16.52
N VAL A 110 11.07 15.97 -15.21
CA VAL A 110 10.56 14.99 -14.24
C VAL A 110 9.04 15.08 -14.15
N GLN A 111 8.50 16.28 -13.93
CA GLN A 111 7.06 16.51 -13.87
C GLN A 111 6.38 16.18 -15.20
N ALA A 112 6.96 16.57 -16.33
CA ALA A 112 6.40 16.27 -17.64
C ALA A 112 6.30 14.76 -17.88
N ARG A 113 7.32 13.99 -17.50
CA ARG A 113 7.30 12.53 -17.60
C ARG A 113 6.22 11.93 -16.69
N LEU A 114 6.21 12.29 -15.41
CA LEU A 114 5.24 11.78 -14.45
C LEU A 114 3.80 12.10 -14.87
N ASN A 115 3.51 13.35 -15.25
CA ASN A 115 2.19 13.77 -15.71
C ASN A 115 1.77 13.07 -17.00
N SER A 116 2.71 12.86 -17.93
CA SER A 116 2.43 12.17 -19.19
C SER A 116 2.06 10.70 -18.95
N VAL A 117 2.83 9.99 -18.11
CA VAL A 117 2.58 8.58 -17.84
C VAL A 117 1.28 8.41 -17.06
N HIS A 118 1.06 9.21 -16.01
CA HIS A 118 -0.16 9.18 -15.23
C HIS A 118 -1.40 9.44 -16.11
N GLY A 119 -1.33 10.47 -16.96
CA GLY A 119 -2.42 10.79 -17.90
C GLY A 119 -2.74 9.64 -18.85
N GLN A 120 -1.72 9.01 -19.43
CA GLN A 120 -1.88 7.84 -20.31
C GLN A 120 -2.48 6.64 -19.56
N LEU A 121 -1.98 6.33 -18.37
CA LEU A 121 -2.49 5.24 -17.55
C LEU A 121 -3.95 5.47 -17.18
N ARG A 122 -4.27 6.69 -16.71
CA ARG A 122 -5.64 7.08 -16.35
C ARG A 122 -6.60 6.99 -17.54
N GLU A 123 -6.18 7.44 -18.73
CA GLU A 123 -6.98 7.33 -19.95
C GLU A 123 -7.28 5.87 -20.29
N VAL A 124 -6.30 4.97 -20.18
CA VAL A 124 -6.51 3.53 -20.41
C VAL A 124 -7.46 2.94 -19.37
N ILE A 125 -7.24 3.21 -18.08
CA ILE A 125 -8.11 2.73 -16.99
C ILE A 125 -9.56 3.15 -17.22
N ALA A 126 -9.78 4.38 -17.71
CA ALA A 126 -11.13 4.89 -17.99
C ALA A 126 -11.85 4.18 -19.15
N THR A 127 -11.15 3.34 -19.92
CA THR A 127 -11.74 2.54 -20.99
C THR A 127 -12.02 1.10 -20.60
N LEU A 128 -11.48 0.64 -19.47
CA LEU A 128 -11.62 -0.75 -19.02
C LEU A 128 -13.04 -1.00 -18.52
N ASP A 129 -13.59 -2.15 -18.87
CA ASP A 129 -14.79 -2.68 -18.22
C ASP A 129 -14.45 -3.56 -17.00
N GLU A 130 -15.49 -3.96 -16.26
CA GLU A 130 -15.35 -4.80 -15.06
C GLU A 130 -14.66 -6.14 -15.37
N ALA A 131 -14.90 -6.74 -16.54
CA ALA A 131 -14.28 -8.01 -16.91
C ALA A 131 -12.77 -7.84 -17.18
N GLU A 132 -12.37 -6.72 -17.79
CA GLU A 132 -10.97 -6.37 -18.03
C GLU A 132 -10.24 -6.00 -16.73
N LEU A 133 -10.90 -5.34 -15.79
CA LEU A 133 -10.36 -5.07 -14.44
C LEU A 133 -10.15 -6.36 -13.64
N LEU A 134 -11.06 -7.32 -13.79
CA LEU A 134 -11.02 -8.63 -13.11
C LEU A 134 -10.23 -9.68 -13.89
N GLU A 135 -9.66 -9.35 -15.05
CA GLU A 135 -8.81 -10.27 -15.79
C GLU A 135 -7.55 -10.60 -14.98
N SER A 136 -7.12 -11.86 -15.08
CA SER A 136 -5.86 -12.30 -14.47
C SER A 136 -4.68 -11.53 -15.05
N TYR A 137 -3.86 -11.05 -14.13
CA TYR A 137 -2.59 -10.42 -14.38
C TYR A 137 -1.61 -11.39 -15.06
N ASN A 138 -0.92 -10.89 -16.09
CA ASN A 138 0.14 -11.61 -16.76
C ASN A 138 1.42 -10.75 -16.72
N GLU A 139 2.38 -11.12 -15.88
CA GLU A 139 3.67 -10.40 -15.70
C GLU A 139 4.50 -10.26 -16.97
N LEU A 140 4.40 -11.25 -17.85
CA LEU A 140 5.23 -11.43 -19.04
C LEU A 140 4.35 -11.67 -20.27
N TYR A 141 4.79 -11.15 -21.41
CA TYR A 141 4.20 -11.49 -22.70
C TYR A 141 5.26 -12.11 -23.64
N PRO A 142 5.10 -13.38 -24.08
CA PRO A 142 3.96 -14.26 -23.86
C PRO A 142 3.93 -14.92 -22.46
N PRO A 143 2.75 -15.33 -21.97
CA PRO A 143 2.55 -15.77 -20.59
C PRO A 143 3.24 -17.11 -20.27
N GLY A 144 3.96 -17.16 -19.15
CA GLY A 144 4.58 -18.38 -18.61
C GLY A 144 3.82 -19.03 -17.45
N ARG A 145 3.00 -18.25 -16.72
CA ARG A 145 2.11 -18.69 -15.63
C ARG A 145 0.94 -17.70 -15.49
N GLU A 146 -0.26 -18.22 -15.20
CA GLU A 146 -1.37 -17.41 -14.70
C GLU A 146 -1.07 -17.00 -13.25
N TYR A 147 -1.07 -15.69 -12.97
CA TYR A 147 -1.01 -15.18 -11.60
C TYR A 147 -2.44 -14.94 -11.09
N PRO A 148 -2.74 -15.21 -9.81
CA PRO A 148 -4.07 -14.98 -9.23
C PRO A 148 -4.42 -13.50 -9.06
N ILE A 149 -3.44 -12.61 -9.26
CA ILE A 149 -3.58 -11.15 -9.17
C ILE A 149 -4.48 -10.66 -10.31
N ARG A 150 -5.33 -9.66 -10.06
CA ARG A 150 -6.16 -9.02 -11.11
C ARG A 150 -5.55 -7.71 -11.59
N ASN A 151 -5.88 -7.28 -12.80
CA ASN A 151 -5.48 -5.96 -13.31
C ASN A 151 -5.85 -4.83 -12.32
N LEU A 152 -7.03 -4.92 -11.70
CA LEU A 152 -7.47 -3.99 -10.65
C LEU A 152 -6.45 -3.84 -9.51
N HIS A 153 -5.91 -4.95 -9.00
CA HIS A 153 -4.93 -4.93 -7.91
C HIS A 153 -3.63 -4.27 -8.33
N VAL A 154 -3.16 -4.56 -9.56
CA VAL A 154 -1.93 -3.95 -10.09
C VAL A 154 -2.09 -2.46 -10.29
N ILE A 155 -3.26 -2.01 -10.77
CA ILE A 155 -3.60 -0.58 -10.90
C ILE A 155 -3.54 0.07 -9.51
N MET A 156 -4.31 -0.43 -8.56
CA MET A 156 -4.41 0.16 -7.21
C MET A 156 -3.04 0.24 -6.51
N ARG A 157 -2.26 -0.83 -6.56
CA ARG A 157 -0.92 -0.87 -5.95
C ARG A 157 0.03 0.17 -6.52
N ASN A 158 -0.09 0.51 -7.80
CA ASN A 158 0.84 1.43 -8.47
C ASN A 158 0.31 2.87 -8.57
N THR A 159 -0.97 3.10 -8.24
CA THR A 159 -1.56 4.45 -8.22
C THR A 159 -2.06 4.82 -6.82
N THR A 160 -3.07 4.14 -6.28
CA THR A 160 -3.80 4.57 -5.07
C THR A 160 -3.00 4.34 -3.80
N GLU A 161 -2.20 3.29 -3.77
CA GLU A 161 -1.36 2.89 -2.63
C GLU A 161 0.06 3.47 -2.76
N HIS A 162 0.59 3.54 -3.98
CA HIS A 162 1.98 3.92 -4.22
C HIS A 162 2.28 5.39 -3.87
N TYR A 163 1.39 6.32 -4.27
CA TYR A 163 1.68 7.75 -4.05
C TYR A 163 1.75 8.11 -2.57
N PRO A 164 0.82 7.67 -1.68
CA PRO A 164 0.93 7.97 -0.25
C PRO A 164 2.27 7.56 0.39
N TYR A 165 2.79 6.37 0.08
CA TYR A 165 4.09 5.91 0.60
C TYR A 165 5.23 6.85 0.20
N HIS A 166 5.35 7.13 -1.10
CA HIS A 166 6.40 8.02 -1.59
C HIS A 166 6.21 9.47 -1.14
N LEU A 167 4.96 9.94 -1.03
CA LEU A 167 4.65 11.29 -0.57
C LEU A 167 5.15 11.50 0.87
N ALA A 168 4.98 10.51 1.75
CA ALA A 168 5.51 10.57 3.11
C ALA A 168 7.05 10.70 3.11
N TRP A 169 7.74 9.89 2.30
CA TRP A 169 9.20 9.97 2.19
C TRP A 169 9.68 11.30 1.61
N MET A 170 9.07 11.77 0.53
CA MET A 170 9.44 13.04 -0.10
C MET A 170 9.19 14.25 0.81
N ARG A 171 8.12 14.24 1.62
CA ARG A 171 7.90 15.28 2.64
C ARG A 171 9.01 15.30 3.68
N ALA A 172 9.36 14.14 4.22
CA ALA A 172 10.45 14.02 5.18
C ALA A 172 11.80 14.51 4.61
N ILE A 173 12.07 14.21 3.33
CA ILE A 173 13.23 14.76 2.60
C ILE A 173 13.17 16.29 2.60
N VAL A 174 12.07 16.88 2.14
CA VAL A 174 11.95 18.34 2.01
C VAL A 174 12.02 19.07 3.35
N GLU A 175 11.35 18.55 4.37
CA GLU A 175 11.29 19.14 5.72
C GLU A 175 12.67 19.15 6.40
N SER A 176 13.56 18.23 6.03
CA SER A 176 14.96 18.23 6.50
C SER A 176 15.79 19.44 6.02
N THR A 177 15.30 20.25 5.07
CA THR A 177 15.96 21.50 4.62
C THR A 177 15.57 22.76 5.36
N THR A 178 14.41 22.75 6.03
CA THR A 178 13.85 23.94 6.71
C THR A 178 14.40 24.15 8.12
N SER A 179 15.25 23.24 8.60
CA SER A 179 15.75 23.16 9.98
C SER A 179 17.27 23.37 10.12
N GLU A 180 17.91 24.08 9.18
CA GLU A 180 19.32 24.52 9.35
C GLU A 180 19.53 25.54 10.49
N ASP A 181 18.46 26.07 11.12
CA ASP A 181 18.57 26.93 12.32
C ASP A 181 18.12 26.27 13.64
N THR A 182 17.67 25.01 13.60
CA THR A 182 17.50 24.15 14.79
C THR A 182 17.60 22.70 14.36
N MET A 183 18.80 22.14 14.46
CA MET A 183 19.06 20.75 14.17
C MET A 183 18.36 19.84 15.21
N THR A 184 17.19 19.32 14.87
CA THR A 184 16.64 18.06 15.42
C THR A 184 16.23 17.17 14.25
N ALA A 185 16.53 15.87 14.39
CA ALA A 185 16.33 14.76 13.44
C ALA A 185 14.95 14.75 12.74
N PRO A 186 14.78 14.06 11.59
CA PRO A 186 13.47 13.89 10.93
C PRO A 186 12.42 13.54 11.98
N ASP A 187 11.33 14.31 12.06
CA ASP A 187 10.45 14.37 13.23
C ASP A 187 10.17 12.96 13.75
N LYS A 188 10.86 12.63 14.84
CA LYS A 188 10.65 11.39 15.56
C LYS A 188 9.25 11.47 16.09
N ILE A 189 8.34 10.67 15.53
CA ILE A 189 7.02 10.55 16.12
C ILE A 189 7.21 10.04 17.55
N THR A 190 6.75 10.82 18.50
CA THR A 190 6.76 10.39 19.90
C THR A 190 5.79 9.23 20.06
N THR A 191 5.99 8.40 21.08
CA THR A 191 5.02 7.37 21.44
C THR A 191 3.63 7.96 21.65
N SER A 192 3.55 9.18 22.18
CA SER A 192 2.28 9.87 22.39
C SER A 192 1.58 10.23 21.07
N GLU A 193 2.31 10.73 20.08
CA GLU A 193 1.75 11.06 18.76
C GLU A 193 1.37 9.81 17.99
N LEU A 194 2.19 8.74 18.08
CA LEU A 194 1.88 7.45 17.46
C LEU A 194 0.60 6.86 18.06
N LEU A 195 0.45 6.89 19.39
CA LEU A 195 -0.77 6.43 20.07
C LEU A 195 -1.99 7.27 19.69
N ALA A 196 -1.84 8.59 19.53
CA ALA A 196 -2.95 9.45 19.13
C ALA A 196 -3.46 9.09 17.72
N GLN A 197 -2.55 8.89 16.77
CA GLN A 197 -2.90 8.48 15.40
C GLN A 197 -3.47 7.05 15.37
N PHE A 198 -2.88 6.14 16.14
CA PHE A 198 -3.34 4.76 16.28
C PHE A 198 -4.78 4.70 16.83
N ASP A 199 -5.07 5.46 17.89
CA ASP A 199 -6.41 5.56 18.48
C ASP A 199 -7.42 6.24 17.54
N GLU A 200 -7.00 7.25 16.75
CA GLU A 200 -7.83 7.91 15.75
C GLU A 200 -8.24 6.94 14.64
N LYS A 201 -7.28 6.25 14.01
CA LYS A 201 -7.57 5.33 12.90
C LYS A 201 -8.32 4.08 13.37
N TRP A 202 -8.10 3.68 14.62
CA TRP A 202 -8.93 2.67 15.25
C TRP A 202 -10.39 3.12 15.41
N ALA A 203 -10.63 4.37 15.82
CA ALA A 203 -11.98 4.89 15.91
C ALA A 203 -12.68 4.91 14.54
N ASP A 204 -11.96 5.24 13.46
CA ASP A 204 -12.47 5.21 12.09
C ASP A 204 -12.98 3.82 11.69
N ILE A 205 -12.17 2.77 11.90
CA ILE A 205 -12.59 1.40 11.56
C ILE A 205 -13.69 0.88 12.48
N GLN A 206 -13.68 1.22 13.77
CA GLN A 206 -14.78 0.85 14.69
C GLN A 206 -16.09 1.52 14.29
N ALA A 207 -16.05 2.78 13.82
CA ALA A 207 -17.23 3.47 13.31
C ALA A 207 -17.77 2.79 12.04
N PHE A 208 -16.89 2.38 11.12
CA PHE A 208 -17.27 1.59 9.95
C PHE A 208 -17.95 0.27 10.35
N ILE A 209 -17.32 -0.50 11.24
CA ILE A 209 -17.87 -1.79 11.72
C ILE A 209 -19.23 -1.60 12.39
N ALA A 210 -19.41 -0.56 13.20
CA ALA A 210 -20.66 -0.29 13.90
C ALA A 210 -21.83 0.04 12.97
N ALA A 211 -21.56 0.48 11.74
CA ALA A 211 -22.58 0.76 10.73
C ALA A 211 -23.03 -0.49 9.95
N LEU A 212 -22.32 -1.62 10.10
CA LEU A 212 -22.61 -2.84 9.35
C LEU A 212 -23.84 -3.58 9.90
N THR A 213 -24.65 -4.10 8.99
CA THR A 213 -25.66 -5.12 9.31
C THR A 213 -25.01 -6.51 9.34
N PRO A 214 -25.60 -7.50 10.05
CA PRO A 214 -25.09 -8.87 10.06
C PRO A 214 -24.95 -9.51 8.67
N GLY A 215 -25.83 -9.15 7.73
CA GLY A 215 -25.78 -9.63 6.34
C GLY A 215 -24.56 -9.08 5.58
N GLN A 216 -24.30 -7.78 5.70
CA GLN A 216 -23.15 -7.10 5.08
C GLN A 216 -21.81 -7.63 5.59
N TYR A 217 -21.79 -8.15 6.82
CA TYR A 217 -20.58 -8.68 7.45
C TYR A 217 -20.08 -9.98 6.80
N THR A 218 -20.99 -10.83 6.33
CA THR A 218 -20.69 -12.24 5.99
C THR A 218 -21.09 -12.66 4.59
N SER A 219 -22.04 -11.96 3.96
CA SER A 219 -22.67 -12.45 2.72
C SER A 219 -22.06 -11.88 1.44
N PRO A 220 -21.88 -10.55 1.31
CA PRO A 220 -21.21 -10.01 0.13
C PRO A 220 -19.74 -10.42 0.13
N THR A 221 -19.24 -10.76 -1.06
CA THR A 221 -17.83 -11.04 -1.28
C THR A 221 -17.34 -10.32 -2.52
N ASP A 222 -16.06 -9.99 -2.55
CA ASP A 222 -15.41 -9.56 -3.79
C ASP A 222 -15.27 -10.74 -4.80
N ALA A 223 -14.65 -10.45 -5.95
CA ALA A 223 -14.40 -11.44 -6.99
C ALA A 223 -13.42 -12.56 -6.57
N ALA A 224 -12.58 -12.33 -5.56
CA ALA A 224 -11.71 -13.35 -4.95
C ALA A 224 -12.43 -14.11 -3.81
N GLY A 225 -13.70 -13.80 -3.58
CA GLY A 225 -14.53 -14.41 -2.56
C GLY A 225 -14.29 -13.87 -1.16
N TRP A 226 -13.52 -12.80 -0.96
CA TRP A 226 -13.28 -12.17 0.34
C TRP A 226 -14.51 -11.38 0.80
N SER A 227 -14.97 -11.67 2.01
CA SER A 227 -16.03 -10.93 2.70
C SER A 227 -15.46 -9.80 3.55
N VAL A 228 -16.33 -8.91 4.04
CA VAL A 228 -15.97 -7.91 5.06
C VAL A 228 -15.36 -8.59 6.29
N GLN A 229 -15.93 -9.71 6.72
CA GLN A 229 -15.36 -10.53 7.80
C GLN A 229 -13.91 -10.97 7.50
N ASP A 230 -13.63 -11.43 6.28
CA ASP A 230 -12.28 -11.90 5.92
C ASP A 230 -11.27 -10.76 6.02
N HIS A 231 -11.61 -9.56 5.56
CA HIS A 231 -10.76 -8.37 5.71
C HIS A 231 -10.52 -7.99 7.17
N LEU A 232 -11.54 -8.02 8.02
CA LEU A 232 -11.39 -7.71 9.45
C LEU A 232 -10.50 -8.73 10.18
N LEU A 233 -10.60 -10.02 9.82
CA LEU A 233 -9.71 -11.05 10.36
C LEU A 233 -8.28 -10.88 9.83
N HIS A 234 -8.09 -10.55 8.56
CA HIS A 234 -6.79 -10.23 7.98
C HIS A 234 -6.11 -9.08 8.73
N LEU A 235 -6.81 -7.98 8.96
CA LEU A 235 -6.30 -6.86 9.76
C LEU A 235 -5.87 -7.32 11.15
N ALA A 236 -6.71 -8.13 11.83
CA ALA A 236 -6.40 -8.65 13.15
C ALA A 236 -5.16 -9.56 13.16
N GLU A 237 -4.96 -10.42 12.16
CA GLU A 237 -3.81 -11.33 12.16
C GLU A 237 -2.50 -10.63 11.82
N TRP A 238 -2.51 -9.63 10.93
CA TRP A 238 -1.33 -8.80 10.65
C TRP A 238 -0.92 -7.97 11.87
N GLU A 239 -1.90 -7.43 12.60
CA GLU A 239 -1.68 -6.72 13.86
C GLU A 239 -1.16 -7.67 14.97
N ALA A 240 -1.69 -8.88 15.05
CA ALA A 240 -1.22 -9.91 15.98
C ALA A 240 0.24 -10.30 15.71
N GLY A 241 0.64 -10.30 14.44
CA GLY A 241 2.05 -10.46 14.06
C GLY A 241 2.94 -9.35 14.62
N VAL A 242 2.47 -8.10 14.66
CA VAL A 242 3.21 -6.99 15.28
C VAL A 242 3.29 -7.18 16.80
N VAL A 243 2.21 -7.63 17.44
CA VAL A 243 2.23 -7.99 18.88
C VAL A 243 3.28 -9.07 19.16
N ALA A 244 3.35 -10.11 18.34
CA ALA A 244 4.36 -11.17 18.47
C ALA A 244 5.79 -10.62 18.32
N LEU A 245 6.01 -9.78 17.31
CA LEU A 245 7.30 -9.12 17.07
C LEU A 245 7.75 -8.28 18.28
N LEU A 246 6.87 -7.43 18.82
CA LEU A 246 7.18 -6.60 20.00
C LEU A 246 7.42 -7.43 21.26
N ASN A 247 6.91 -8.67 21.30
CA ASN A 247 7.23 -9.66 22.34
C ASN A 247 8.51 -10.47 22.04
N HIS A 248 9.31 -10.06 21.06
CA HIS A 248 10.52 -10.77 20.60
C HIS A 248 10.25 -12.20 20.10
N GLN A 249 9.07 -12.42 19.51
CA GLN A 249 8.69 -13.71 18.93
C GLN A 249 8.82 -13.66 17.41
N ASP A 250 8.98 -14.85 16.82
CA ASP A 250 8.95 -15.00 15.36
C ASP A 250 7.56 -14.62 14.85
N ARG A 251 7.51 -13.52 14.11
CA ARG A 251 6.27 -12.96 13.55
C ARG A 251 5.60 -13.94 12.59
N ALA A 252 6.36 -14.55 11.69
CA ALA A 252 5.83 -15.48 10.70
C ALA A 252 5.21 -16.70 11.38
N ALA A 253 5.96 -17.28 12.33
CA ALA A 253 5.50 -18.45 13.07
C ALA A 253 4.26 -18.13 13.92
N ALA A 254 4.19 -16.96 14.54
CA ALA A 254 3.04 -16.52 15.32
C ALA A 254 1.77 -16.35 14.47
N MET A 255 1.93 -15.96 13.21
CA MET A 255 0.86 -15.85 12.22
C MET A 255 0.53 -17.21 11.56
N GLY A 256 1.25 -18.28 11.89
CA GLY A 256 1.06 -19.61 11.33
C GLY A 256 1.60 -19.77 9.90
N LEU A 257 2.56 -18.93 9.51
CA LEU A 257 3.25 -19.00 8.22
C LEU A 257 4.54 -19.82 8.36
N SER A 258 4.87 -20.62 7.34
CA SER A 258 6.16 -21.28 7.26
C SER A 258 7.27 -20.29 6.89
N PRO A 259 8.55 -20.58 7.21
CA PRO A 259 9.67 -19.75 6.79
C PRO A 259 9.71 -19.54 5.27
N GLU A 260 9.38 -20.57 4.48
CA GLU A 260 9.33 -20.48 3.02
C GLU A 260 8.21 -19.56 2.55
N GLN A 261 7.04 -19.61 3.20
CA GLN A 261 5.93 -18.71 2.88
C GLN A 261 6.32 -17.27 3.19
N TRP A 262 6.92 -17.00 4.34
CA TRP A 262 7.35 -15.66 4.76
C TRP A 262 8.44 -15.08 3.85
N THR A 263 9.46 -15.87 3.55
CA THR A 263 10.61 -15.44 2.73
C THR A 263 10.27 -15.29 1.25
N SER A 264 9.17 -15.89 0.77
CA SER A 264 8.72 -15.73 -0.60
C SER A 264 8.32 -14.29 -0.95
N GLY A 265 7.91 -13.49 0.03
CA GLY A 265 7.36 -12.15 -0.19
C GLY A 265 5.98 -12.15 -0.90
N ASP A 266 5.39 -13.32 -1.15
CA ASP A 266 4.07 -13.46 -1.76
C ASP A 266 2.98 -13.21 -0.72
N TYR A 267 2.62 -11.93 -0.55
CA TYR A 267 1.60 -11.51 0.40
C TYR A 267 0.23 -12.12 0.12
N ASP A 268 -0.13 -12.40 -1.13
CA ASP A 268 -1.43 -13.01 -1.45
C ASP A 268 -1.48 -14.46 -0.97
N ALA A 269 -0.41 -15.23 -1.21
CA ALA A 269 -0.30 -16.60 -0.69
C ALA A 269 -0.31 -16.62 0.84
N MET A 270 0.38 -15.67 1.49
CA MET A 270 0.33 -15.52 2.95
C MET A 270 -1.08 -15.18 3.42
N ASN A 271 -1.74 -14.19 2.81
CA ASN A 271 -3.06 -13.73 3.17
C ASN A 271 -4.11 -14.83 3.03
N GLU A 272 -4.03 -15.69 2.01
CA GLU A 272 -4.91 -16.84 1.88
C GLU A 272 -4.68 -17.90 2.98
N VAL A 273 -3.43 -18.08 3.44
CA VAL A 273 -3.14 -18.93 4.61
C VAL A 273 -3.75 -18.33 5.88
N LEU A 274 -3.56 -17.03 6.11
CA LEU A 274 -4.13 -16.33 7.25
C LEU A 274 -5.66 -16.40 7.23
N ARG A 275 -6.27 -16.15 6.08
CA ARG A 275 -7.71 -16.26 5.87
C ARG A 275 -8.22 -17.65 6.21
N ARG A 276 -7.56 -18.70 5.71
CA ARG A 276 -7.93 -20.10 6.03
C ARG A 276 -7.79 -20.41 7.51
N ASN A 277 -6.70 -19.98 8.13
CA ASN A 277 -6.46 -20.16 9.56
C ASN A 277 -7.53 -19.43 10.38
N ALA A 278 -7.87 -18.21 9.99
CA ALA A 278 -8.82 -17.36 10.72
C ALA A 278 -10.26 -17.92 10.72
N ARG A 279 -10.62 -18.81 9.79
CA ARG A 279 -11.89 -19.55 9.84
C ARG A 279 -12.05 -20.38 11.11
N GLN A 280 -10.96 -20.72 11.81
CA GLN A 280 -11.00 -21.41 13.10
C GLN A 280 -11.71 -20.60 14.20
N TYR A 281 -11.74 -19.27 14.07
CA TYR A 281 -12.43 -18.38 15.00
C TYR A 281 -13.95 -18.39 14.81
N GLY A 282 -14.46 -19.03 13.75
CA GLY A 282 -15.89 -19.08 13.45
C GLY A 282 -16.38 -17.90 12.60
N ALA A 283 -17.64 -17.97 12.18
CA ALA A 283 -18.24 -17.08 11.19
C ALA A 283 -19.19 -16.02 11.79
N SER A 284 -19.20 -15.83 13.11
CA SER A 284 -20.09 -14.85 13.73
C SER A 284 -19.42 -13.48 13.81
N PRO A 285 -20.14 -12.39 13.48
CA PRO A 285 -19.61 -11.02 13.60
C PRO A 285 -19.03 -10.72 14.99
N GLU A 286 -19.64 -11.27 16.04
CA GLU A 286 -19.20 -11.06 17.42
C GLU A 286 -17.82 -11.64 17.68
N THR A 287 -17.48 -12.81 17.10
CA THR A 287 -16.18 -13.44 17.34
C THR A 287 -15.08 -12.73 16.57
N VAL A 288 -15.37 -12.30 15.35
CA VAL A 288 -14.44 -11.52 14.51
C VAL A 288 -14.13 -10.19 15.17
N GLN A 289 -15.16 -9.46 15.61
CA GLN A 289 -14.98 -8.20 16.30
C GLN A 289 -14.27 -8.39 17.65
N ALA A 290 -14.56 -9.47 18.39
CA ALA A 290 -13.86 -9.78 19.62
C ALA A 290 -12.35 -10.03 19.37
N ARG A 291 -12.00 -10.77 18.31
CA ARG A 291 -10.61 -11.02 17.93
C ARG A 291 -9.89 -9.73 17.56
N LEU A 292 -10.48 -8.92 16.68
CA LEU A 292 -9.92 -7.64 16.26
C LEU A 292 -9.70 -6.70 17.47
N ASN A 293 -10.71 -6.57 18.34
CA ASN A 293 -10.63 -5.73 19.54
C ASN A 293 -9.62 -6.24 20.57
N ASP A 294 -9.45 -7.55 20.69
CA ASP A 294 -8.49 -8.15 21.60
C ASP A 294 -7.05 -7.89 21.13
N VAL A 295 -6.76 -8.17 19.86
CA VAL A 295 -5.43 -7.93 19.28
C VAL A 295 -5.08 -6.45 19.33
N HIS A 296 -6.02 -5.57 18.96
CA HIS A 296 -5.77 -4.14 19.00
C HIS A 296 -5.43 -3.63 20.40
N ARG A 297 -6.15 -4.11 21.41
CA ARG A 297 -5.85 -3.79 22.81
C ARG A 297 -4.46 -4.27 23.22
N GLN A 298 -4.07 -5.47 22.80
CA GLN A 298 -2.73 -6.01 23.07
C GLN A 298 -1.66 -5.14 22.41
N LEU A 299 -1.81 -4.77 21.13
CA LEU A 299 -0.85 -3.91 20.45
C LEU A 299 -0.78 -2.53 21.08
N ARG A 300 -1.94 -1.92 21.39
CA ARG A 300 -2.00 -0.65 22.11
C ARG A 300 -1.23 -0.68 23.42
N GLN A 301 -1.36 -1.77 24.18
CA GLN A 301 -0.62 -1.97 25.42
C GLN A 301 0.89 -2.05 25.19
N GLN A 302 1.33 -2.75 24.13
CA GLN A 302 2.74 -2.82 23.75
C GLN A 302 3.27 -1.43 23.38
N ILE A 303 2.57 -0.70 22.49
CA ILE A 303 2.96 0.66 22.08
C ILE A 303 3.05 1.59 23.28
N THR A 304 2.11 1.51 24.22
CA THR A 304 2.13 2.30 25.46
C THR A 304 3.38 2.07 26.32
N ALA A 305 3.98 0.87 26.23
CA ALA A 305 5.19 0.54 26.97
C ALA A 305 6.49 0.99 26.27
N LEU A 306 6.42 1.41 25.00
CA LEU A 306 7.59 1.87 24.24
C LEU A 306 7.96 3.30 24.59
N SER A 307 9.26 3.57 24.74
CA SER A 307 9.78 4.94 24.72
C SER A 307 9.94 5.47 23.29
N ASP A 308 10.04 6.79 23.13
CA ASP A 308 10.36 7.40 21.83
C ASP A 308 11.65 6.82 21.23
N ALA A 309 12.62 6.45 22.07
CA ALA A 309 13.86 5.81 21.62
C ALA A 309 13.65 4.37 21.14
N ASP A 310 12.68 3.64 21.70
CA ASP A 310 12.34 2.30 21.26
C ASP A 310 11.69 2.29 19.87
N LEU A 311 10.90 3.33 19.55
CA LEU A 311 10.30 3.51 18.23
C LEU A 311 11.33 3.69 17.10
N GLU A 312 12.52 4.19 17.45
CA GLU A 312 13.64 4.39 16.54
C GLU A 312 14.54 3.17 16.39
N LYS A 313 14.36 2.14 17.23
CA LYS A 313 15.15 0.90 17.10
C LYS A 313 14.77 0.19 15.80
N PRO A 314 15.76 -0.38 15.10
CA PRO A 314 15.48 -1.16 13.89
C PRO A 314 14.64 -2.39 14.24
N TYR A 315 13.92 -2.90 13.25
CA TYR A 315 13.16 -4.16 13.37
C TYR A 315 14.01 -5.29 13.99
N SER A 316 15.27 -5.40 13.58
CA SER A 316 16.23 -6.40 14.06
C SER A 316 16.50 -6.35 15.58
N ALA A 317 16.20 -5.23 16.25
CA ALA A 317 16.28 -5.12 17.71
C ALA A 317 15.18 -5.92 18.43
N TRP A 318 14.09 -6.25 17.73
CA TRP A 318 12.95 -6.99 18.25
C TRP A 318 13.03 -8.46 17.86
N PHE A 319 13.33 -8.77 16.60
CA PHE A 319 13.53 -10.13 16.16
C PHE A 319 14.59 -10.19 15.05
N PRO A 320 15.56 -11.12 15.10
CA PRO A 320 16.64 -11.19 14.12
C PRO A 320 16.11 -11.63 12.75
N GLU A 321 15.91 -10.67 11.86
CA GLU A 321 15.55 -10.88 10.47
C GLU A 321 16.56 -10.09 9.60
N PRO A 322 17.32 -10.77 8.71
CA PRO A 322 18.23 -10.07 7.81
C PRO A 322 17.46 -9.11 6.89
N ASP A 323 18.12 -8.03 6.51
CA ASP A 323 17.65 -7.07 5.49
C ASP A 323 16.45 -6.17 5.88
N ARG A 324 15.96 -6.23 7.12
CA ARG A 324 14.96 -5.29 7.68
C ARG A 324 15.58 -4.38 8.74
N ASP A 325 16.11 -3.24 8.30
CA ASP A 325 16.75 -2.24 9.19
C ASP A 325 15.91 -0.97 9.39
N HIS A 326 14.64 -0.97 8.99
CA HIS A 326 13.75 0.17 9.24
C HIS A 326 13.33 0.24 10.71
N PRO A 327 13.06 1.44 11.23
CA PRO A 327 12.57 1.61 12.59
C PRO A 327 11.25 0.88 12.86
N ILE A 328 11.08 0.36 14.08
CA ILE A 328 9.89 -0.44 14.44
C ILE A 328 8.58 0.33 14.26
N ARG A 329 8.59 1.67 14.41
CA ARG A 329 7.42 2.52 14.15
C ARG A 329 6.83 2.32 12.75
N ASN A 330 7.64 2.06 11.72
CA ASN A 330 7.14 1.87 10.36
C ASN A 330 6.33 0.57 10.25
N THR A 331 6.75 -0.47 10.98
CA THR A 331 6.00 -1.74 11.04
C THR A 331 4.67 -1.54 11.75
N ILE A 332 4.65 -0.77 12.84
CA ILE A 332 3.42 -0.44 13.57
C ILE A 332 2.47 0.34 12.65
N ILE A 333 2.94 1.44 12.05
CA ILE A 333 2.16 2.32 11.17
C ILE A 333 1.55 1.53 10.01
N GLY A 334 2.39 0.78 9.27
CA GLY A 334 1.98 0.05 8.07
C GLY A 334 1.03 -1.12 8.34
N ASN A 335 0.88 -1.57 9.59
CA ASN A 335 -0.07 -2.63 9.96
C ASN A 335 -1.30 -2.10 10.70
N THR A 336 -1.39 -0.79 10.92
CA THR A 336 -2.45 -0.16 11.74
C THR A 336 -2.95 1.14 11.12
N ILE A 337 -2.24 2.26 11.36
CA ILE A 337 -2.58 3.62 10.95
C ILE A 337 -2.85 3.72 9.44
N GLU A 338 -2.08 3.03 8.62
CA GLU A 338 -2.26 3.00 7.16
C GLU A 338 -3.14 1.84 6.70
N HIS A 339 -3.08 0.71 7.39
CA HIS A 339 -3.74 -0.54 6.98
C HIS A 339 -5.27 -0.50 7.17
N TYR A 340 -5.76 0.13 8.25
CA TYR A 340 -7.21 0.31 8.45
C TYR A 340 -7.85 1.17 7.34
N PRO A 341 -7.38 2.41 7.06
CA PRO A 341 -7.97 3.23 6.01
C PRO A 341 -7.74 2.67 4.61
N GLU A 342 -6.72 1.84 4.40
CA GLU A 342 -6.57 1.07 3.16
C GLU A 342 -7.74 0.10 2.96
N HIS A 343 -8.12 -0.67 3.98
CA HIS A 343 -9.14 -1.71 3.85
C HIS A 343 -10.59 -1.23 3.93
N ILE A 344 -10.88 -0.05 4.51
CA ILE A 344 -12.24 0.49 4.59
C ILE A 344 -12.90 0.61 3.18
N PRO A 345 -12.26 1.24 2.18
CA PRO A 345 -12.81 1.30 0.81
C PRO A 345 -13.08 -0.07 0.18
N TRP A 346 -12.21 -1.06 0.38
CA TRP A 346 -12.42 -2.43 -0.12
C TRP A 346 -13.67 -3.06 0.49
N MET A 347 -13.81 -2.98 1.80
CA MET A 347 -14.98 -3.50 2.51
C MET A 347 -16.26 -2.76 2.10
N GLN A 348 -16.19 -1.44 1.88
CA GLN A 348 -17.32 -0.67 1.37
C GLN A 348 -17.73 -1.11 -0.04
N ALA A 349 -16.77 -1.32 -0.94
CA ALA A 349 -17.04 -1.79 -2.30
C ALA A 349 -17.71 -3.18 -2.30
N ILE A 350 -17.28 -4.09 -1.42
CA ILE A 350 -17.91 -5.40 -1.22
C ILE A 350 -19.39 -5.24 -0.82
N ILE A 351 -19.69 -4.34 0.12
CA ILE A 351 -21.06 -4.06 0.57
C ILE A 351 -21.92 -3.49 -0.55
N ASP A 352 -21.37 -2.55 -1.31
CA ASP A 352 -22.09 -1.86 -2.39
C ASP A 352 -22.36 -2.81 -3.56
N SER A 353 -21.47 -3.77 -3.83
CA SER A 353 -21.67 -4.81 -4.86
C SER A 353 -22.69 -5.89 -4.49
N GLY A 354 -22.96 -6.07 -3.18
CA GLY A 354 -23.90 -7.07 -2.67
C GLY A 354 -25.30 -6.54 -2.34
N SER A 355 -25.52 -5.23 -2.52
CA SER A 355 -26.80 -4.54 -2.29
C SER A 355 -27.56 -4.33 -3.59
#